data_AF-A0A7J4JBI8-F1
#
_entry.id   AF-A0A7J4JBI8-F1
#
_cell.length_a   1.000
_cell.length_b   1.000
_cell.length_c   1.000
_cell.angle_alpha   90.00
_cell.angle_beta   90.00
_cell.angle_gamma   90.00
#
_symmetry.space_group_name_H-M   'P 1'
#
loop_
_entity.id
_entity.type
_entity.pdbx_description
1 polymer ?
#
loop_
_entity_poly.entity_id
_entity_poly.type
_entity_poly.pdbx_seq_one_letter_code
_entity_poly.pdbx_strand_id
1 'polypeptide(L)' 'MYHITPNAGFGLGVERLVMWLTGAEHIFDTIPFPRTADRLTP' A
#
# COMPACT_ATOMS: atom_id res chain seq x y z
N MET A 1 10.79 10.23 -36.12
CA MET A 1 10.67 9.04 -35.26
C MET A 1 10.78 9.52 -33.82
N TYR A 2 9.69 9.41 -33.05
CA TYR A 2 9.69 9.80 -31.64
C TYR A 2 10.53 8.78 -30.87
N HIS A 3 11.58 9.24 -30.19
CA HIS A 3 12.40 8.38 -29.34
C HIS A 3 11.73 8.37 -27.97
N ILE A 4 11.01 7.29 -27.66
CA ILE A 4 10.53 7.05 -26.30
C ILE A 4 11.73 6.62 -25.46
N THR A 5 12.05 7.38 -24.43
CA THR A 5 13.04 6.99 -23.43
C THR A 5 12.57 5.73 -22.70
N PRO A 6 13.39 4.67 -22.58
CA PRO A 6 13.05 3.52 -21.77
C PRO A 6 12.79 3.97 -20.33
N ASN A 7 11.60 3.68 -19.83
CA ASN A 7 11.22 3.96 -18.46
C ASN A 7 10.74 2.66 -17.81
N ALA A 8 10.97 2.56 -16.50
CA ALA A 8 10.46 1.51 -15.65
C ALA A 8 9.90 2.17 -14.39
N GLY A 9 8.84 1.59 -13.83
CA GLY A 9 8.22 2.03 -12.58
C GLY A 9 7.97 0.84 -11.67
N PHE A 10 7.97 1.08 -10.38
CA PHE A 10 7.53 0.11 -9.39
C PHE A 10 6.54 0.77 -8.43
N GLY A 11 5.66 -0.04 -7.85
CA GLY A 11 4.75 0.39 -6.80
C GLY A 11 5.06 -0.37 -5.51
N LEU A 12 5.00 0.33 -4.38
CA LEU A 12 5.15 -0.25 -3.06
C LEU A 12 4.01 0.25 -2.17
N GLY A 13 3.27 -0.68 -1.58
CA GLY A 13 2.25 -0.34 -0.59
C GLY A 13 2.89 -0.18 0.78
N VAL A 14 2.82 1.03 1.35
CA VAL A 14 3.41 1.34 2.67
C VAL A 14 2.82 0.42 3.75
N GLU A 15 1.51 0.19 3.72
CA GLU A 15 0.81 -0.61 4.74
C GLU A 15 1.25 -2.08 4.69
N ARG A 16 1.53 -2.59 3.48
CA ARG A 16 2.06 -3.94 3.24
C ARG A 16 3.54 -4.04 3.61
N LEU A 17 4.33 -3.00 3.37
CA LEU A 17 5.71 -2.93 3.84
C LEU A 17 5.75 -2.98 5.37
N VAL A 18 4.91 -2.18 6.03
CA VAL A 18 4.81 -2.16 7.49
C VAL A 18 4.35 -3.51 8.01
N MET A 19 3.33 -4.14 7.42
CA MET A 19 2.86 -5.47 7.81
C MET A 19 3.97 -6.53 7.72
N TRP A 20 4.79 -6.47 6.67
CA TRP A 20 5.94 -7.36 6.52
C TRP A 20 7.02 -7.11 7.59
N LEU A 21 7.30 -5.83 7.92
CA LEU A 21 8.28 -5.46 8.93
C LEU A 21 7.82 -5.80 10.36
N THR A 22 6.52 -5.65 10.65
CA THR A 22 5.97 -5.85 12.00
C THR A 22 5.46 -7.27 12.24
N GLY A 23 5.27 -8.07 11.18
CA GLY A 23 4.68 -9.40 11.27
C GLY A 23 3.19 -9.40 11.61
N ALA A 24 2.49 -8.28 11.36
CA ALA A 24 1.06 -8.18 11.60
C ALA A 24 0.28 -9.22 10.76
N GLU A 25 -0.71 -9.86 11.36
CA GLU A 25 -1.52 -10.89 10.69
C GLU A 25 -2.51 -10.27 9.70
N HIS A 26 -2.99 -9.06 9.99
CA HIS A 26 -3.93 -8.33 9.14
C HIS A 26 -3.44 -6.91 8.80
N ILE A 27 -3.70 -6.44 7.57
CA ILE A 27 -3.25 -5.12 7.10
C ILE A 27 -3.92 -3.95 7.85
N PHE A 28 -5.07 -4.16 8.48
CA PHE A 28 -5.74 -3.11 9.24
C PHE A 28 -5.02 -2.77 10.54
N ASP A 29 -4.22 -3.70 11.07
CA ASP A 29 -3.40 -3.46 12.26
C ASP A 29 -2.25 -2.49 11.98
N THR A 30 -1.93 -2.27 10.70
CA THR A 30 -0.89 -1.33 10.27
C THR A 30 -1.46 0.03 9.86
N ILE A 31 -2.79 0.22 9.94
CA ILE A 31 -3.49 1.44 9.49
C ILE A 31 -4.24 2.07 10.68
N PRO A 32 -3.92 3.32 11.08
CA PRO A 32 -4.58 3.96 12.22
C PRO A 32 -6.10 4.16 12.06
N PHE A 33 -6.57 4.44 10.84
CA PHE A 33 -7.98 4.62 10.51
C PHE A 33 -8.30 3.80 9.25
N PRO A 34 -8.52 2.48 9.40
CA PRO A 34 -8.73 1.60 8.25
C PRO A 34 -10.04 1.95 7.56
N ARG A 35 -9.97 2.24 6.27
CA ARG A 35 -11.17 2.37 5.43
C ARG A 35 -11.50 1.00 4.85
N THR A 36 -12.68 0.51 5.18
CA THR A 36 -13.21 -0.74 4.62
C THR A 36 -14.56 -0.45 3.96
N ALA A 37 -15.03 -1.37 3.11
CA ALA A 37 -16.37 -1.21 2.50
C ALA A 37 -17.49 -1.08 3.55
N ASP A 38 -17.25 -1.61 4.75
CA ASP A 38 -18.20 -1.60 5.88
C ASP A 38 -17.93 -0.44 6.87
N ARG A 39 -16.74 0.17 6.85
CA ARG A 39 -16.34 1.24 7.79
C ARG A 39 -15.80 2.47 7.07
N LEU A 40 -16.61 3.52 7.07
CA LEU A 40 -16.30 4.83 6.46
C LEU A 40 -16.01 5.94 7.47
N THR A 41 -16.32 5.75 8.76
CA THR A 41 -16.10 6.73 9.82
C THR A 41 -15.05 6.24 10.82
N PRO A 42 -14.22 7.16 11.38
CA PRO A 42 -13.34 6.84 12.49
C PRO A 42 -14.14 6.36 13.71
#